data_AF-A0A7C5GJ12-F1
#
_entry.id   AF-A0A7C5GJ12-F1
#
_cell.length_a   1.000
_cell.length_b   1.000
_cell.length_c   1.000
_cell.angle_alpha   90.00
_cell.angle_beta   90.00
_cell.angle_gamma   90.00
#
_symmetry.space_group_name_H-M   'P 1'
#
loop_
_entity.id
_entity.type
_entity.pdbx_description
1 polymer ?
#
loop_
_entity_poly.entity_id
_entity_poly.type
_entity_poly.pdbx_seq_one_letter_code
_entity_poly.pdbx_strand_id
1 'polypeptide(L)'
;VKWQVLLYLYKLKQKGVERKGKIEFIEKKKQNKKIHYVELDEVSEKELLEVLQKISDLIELPKPPEVVVENHCKKCAYYEYCFI
;
A
#
# COMPACT_ATOMS: atom_id res chain seq x y z
N VAL A 1 -2.34 5.02 0.19
CA VAL A 1 -1.34 5.79 -0.58
C VAL A 1 0.06 5.81 0.03
N LYS A 2 0.24 5.88 1.37
CA LYS A 2 1.58 5.84 2.03
C LYS A 2 2.47 4.69 1.54
N TRP A 3 1.93 3.45 1.57
CA TRP A 3 2.65 2.24 1.15
C TRP A 3 3.20 2.29 -0.28
N GLN A 4 2.46 2.90 -1.20
CA GLN A 4 2.90 3.03 -2.58
C GLN A 4 4.16 3.91 -2.67
N VAL A 5 4.20 5.01 -1.92
CA VAL A 5 5.39 5.88 -1.88
C VAL A 5 6.57 5.15 -1.24
N LEU A 6 6.35 4.44 -0.12
CA LEU A 6 7.40 3.62 0.51
C LEU A 6 7.98 2.59 -0.47
N LEU A 7 7.14 1.91 -1.25
CA LEU A 7 7.59 0.97 -2.28
C LEU A 7 8.45 1.65 -3.35
N TYR A 8 8.07 2.84 -3.82
CA TYR A 8 8.88 3.59 -4.77
C TYR A 8 10.23 4.02 -4.17
N LEU A 9 10.24 4.54 -2.93
CA LEU A 9 11.47 4.90 -2.24
C LEU A 9 12.39 3.69 -2.06
N TYR A 10 11.83 2.54 -1.70
CA TYR A 10 12.58 1.29 -1.57
C TYR A 10 13.21 0.86 -2.90
N LYS A 11 12.44 0.91 -4.01
CA LYS A 11 12.97 0.62 -5.36
C LYS A 11 14.05 1.59 -5.80
N LEU A 12 14.00 2.85 -5.37
CA LEU A 12 15.06 3.84 -5.62
C LEU A 12 16.31 3.55 -4.78
N LYS A 13 16.14 3.23 -3.50
CA LYS A 13 17.24 2.85 -2.59
C LYS A 13 17.99 1.62 -3.12
N GLN A 14 17.30 0.62 -3.63
CA GLN A 14 17.91 -0.55 -4.30
C GLN A 14 18.78 -0.19 -5.50
N LYS A 15 18.57 0.98 -6.12
CA LYS A 15 19.38 1.51 -7.23
C LYS A 15 20.44 2.50 -6.75
N GLY A 16 20.68 2.61 -5.44
CA GLY A 16 21.63 3.55 -4.84
C GLY A 16 21.11 4.99 -4.70
N VAL A 17 19.80 5.22 -4.83
CA VAL A 17 19.20 6.57 -4.75
C VAL A 17 18.40 6.71 -3.47
N GLU A 18 18.88 7.55 -2.54
CA GLU A 18 18.19 7.87 -1.30
C GLU A 18 17.48 9.23 -1.38
N ARG A 19 16.16 9.22 -1.15
CA ARG A 19 15.30 10.42 -1.24
C ARG A 19 14.15 10.32 -0.24
N LYS A 20 13.52 11.48 0.03
CA LYS A 20 12.26 11.59 0.77
C LYS A 20 11.09 11.70 -0.21
N GLY A 21 10.00 11.02 0.10
CA GLY A 21 8.76 11.04 -0.67
C GLY A 21 7.80 12.13 -0.18
N LYS A 22 6.86 12.51 -1.04
CA LYS A 22 5.73 13.35 -0.65
C LYS A 22 4.44 12.89 -1.34
N ILE A 23 3.33 13.04 -0.64
CA ILE A 23 1.98 12.82 -1.16
C ILE A 23 1.28 14.16 -1.12
N GLU A 24 0.89 14.66 -2.30
CA GLU A 24 0.20 15.93 -2.46
C GLU A 24 -1.26 15.68 -2.81
N PHE A 25 -2.17 16.12 -1.95
CA PHE A 25 -3.60 16.07 -2.22
C PHE A 25 -4.05 17.40 -2.81
N ILE A 26 -4.50 17.34 -4.07
CA ILE A 26 -5.03 18.49 -4.80
C ILE A 26 -6.55 18.42 -4.76
N GLU A 27 -7.17 19.10 -3.80
CA GLU A 27 -8.62 19.20 -3.70
C GLU A 27 -9.14 20.42 -4.48
N LYS A 28 -9.93 20.20 -5.55
CA LYS A 28 -10.45 21.24 -6.46
C LYS A 28 -11.18 22.41 -5.78
N LYS A 29 -11.63 22.27 -4.52
CA LYS A 29 -12.46 23.25 -3.79
C LYS A 29 -11.80 23.81 -2.52
N LYS A 30 -10.58 23.42 -2.17
CA LYS A 30 -9.85 23.97 -1.02
C LYS A 30 -8.55 24.59 -1.50
N GLN A 31 -8.31 25.85 -1.12
CA GLN A 31 -7.09 26.59 -1.51
C GLN A 31 -5.81 25.98 -0.89
N ASN A 32 -5.95 25.19 0.17
CA ASN A 32 -4.83 24.56 0.85
C ASN A 32 -4.50 23.18 0.25
N LYS A 33 -3.31 23.09 -0.35
CA LYS A 33 -2.67 21.82 -0.72
C LYS A 33 -2.27 21.08 0.56
N LYS A 34 -2.81 19.88 0.77
CA LYS A 34 -2.38 19.03 1.88
C LYS A 34 -1.19 18.19 1.42
N ILE A 35 -0.01 18.43 1.98
CA ILE A 35 1.21 17.70 1.67
C ILE A 35 1.57 16.82 2.87
N HIS A 36 1.82 15.53 2.60
CA HIS A 36 2.35 14.59 3.57
C HIS A 36 3.72 14.10 3.13
N TYR A 37 4.75 14.33 3.95
CA TYR A 37 6.08 13.79 3.71
C TYR A 37 6.16 12.34 4.19
N VAL A 38 6.92 11.53 3.46
CA VAL A 38 7.12 10.10 3.75
C VAL A 38 8.61 9.81 3.62
N GLU A 39 9.17 9.18 4.63
CA GLU A 39 10.57 8.76 4.66
C GLU A 39 10.64 7.24 4.76
N LEU A 40 11.64 6.65 4.12
CA LEU A 40 11.94 5.22 4.23
C LEU A 40 13.06 5.07 5.27
N ASP A 41 12.66 4.87 6.51
CA ASP A 41 13.54 4.52 7.63
C ASP A 41 13.62 3.00 7.80
N GLU A 42 14.46 2.53 8.73
CA GLU A 42 14.65 1.09 8.98
C GLU A 42 13.36 0.38 9.42
N VAL A 43 12.51 1.05 10.18
CA VAL A 43 11.25 0.49 10.69
C VAL A 43 10.27 0.30 9.54
N SER A 44 10.02 1.35 8.76
CA SER A 44 9.09 1.34 7.63
C SER A 44 9.59 0.47 6.48
N GLU A 45 10.91 0.35 6.28
CA GLU A 45 11.48 -0.59 5.32
C GLU A 45 11.23 -2.04 5.77
N LYS A 46 11.44 -2.36 7.05
CA LYS A 46 11.13 -3.68 7.58
C LYS A 46 9.65 -4.01 7.45
N GLU A 47 8.75 -3.11 7.85
CA GLU A 47 7.31 -3.31 7.71
C GLU A 47 6.90 -3.49 6.24
N LEU A 48 7.51 -2.73 5.32
CA LEU A 48 7.27 -2.88 3.88
C LEU A 48 7.66 -4.28 3.38
N LEU A 49 8.83 -4.78 3.78
CA LEU A 49 9.29 -6.11 3.40
C LEU A 49 8.39 -7.21 3.97
N GLU A 50 7.93 -7.06 5.21
CA GLU A 50 6.96 -8.00 5.82
C GLU A 50 5.63 -8.02 5.05
N VAL A 51 5.13 -6.85 4.62
CA VAL A 51 3.91 -6.77 3.79
C VAL A 51 4.12 -7.43 2.43
N LEU A 52 5.26 -7.19 1.79
CA LEU A 52 5.59 -7.82 0.50
C LEU A 52 5.71 -9.34 0.61
N GLN A 53 6.29 -9.83 1.70
CA GLN A 53 6.36 -11.27 1.97
C GLN A 53 4.96 -11.86 2.14
N LYS A 54 4.11 -11.26 2.98
CA LYS A 54 2.72 -11.73 3.19
C LYS A 54 1.90 -11.75 1.90
N ILE A 55 2.10 -10.77 1.01
CA ILE A 55 1.43 -10.74 -0.30
C ILE A 55 1.93 -11.90 -1.17
N SER A 56 3.24 -12.17 -1.16
CA SER A 56 3.83 -13.28 -1.92
C SER A 56 3.30 -14.63 -1.41
N ASP A 57 3.32 -14.82 -0.09
CA ASP A 57 2.79 -16.03 0.57
C ASP A 57 1.31 -16.24 0.22
N LEU A 58 0.51 -15.17 0.18
CA LEU A 58 -0.92 -15.22 -0.17
C LEU A 58 -1.15 -15.66 -1.62
N ILE A 59 -0.31 -15.20 -2.55
CA ILE A 59 -0.39 -15.55 -3.98
C ILE A 59 0.02 -17.01 -4.21
N GLU A 60 0.97 -17.52 -3.41
CA GLU A 60 1.46 -18.90 -3.51
C GLU A 60 0.50 -19.93 -2.91
N LEU A 61 -0.54 -19.51 -2.18
CA LEU A 61 -1.53 -20.44 -1.66
C LEU A 61 -2.23 -21.19 -2.80
N PRO A 62 -2.42 -22.52 -2.67
CA PRO A 62 -3.08 -23.32 -3.71
C PRO A 62 -4.54 -22.92 -3.91
N LYS A 63 -5.14 -22.28 -2.90
CA LYS A 63 -6.52 -21.75 -2.90
C LYS A 63 -6.55 -20.46 -2.10
N PRO A 64 -7.43 -19.50 -2.46
CA PRO A 64 -7.62 -18.29 -1.68
C PRO A 64 -8.07 -18.64 -0.24
N PRO A 65 -7.73 -17.79 0.75
CA PRO A 65 -8.18 -17.98 2.12
C PRO A 65 -9.70 -17.94 2.23
N GLU A 66 -10.23 -18.50 3.32
CA GLU A 66 -11.66 -18.48 3.60
C GLU A 66 -12.19 -17.04 3.64
N VAL A 67 -13.37 -16.88 3.05
CA VAL A 67 -13.97 -15.57 2.88
C VAL A 67 -14.56 -15.08 4.20
N VAL A 68 -14.19 -13.86 4.60
CA VAL A 68 -14.69 -13.19 5.80
C VAL A 68 -15.38 -11.89 5.40
N VAL A 69 -16.59 -11.65 5.91
CA VAL A 69 -17.32 -10.40 5.66
C VAL A 69 -16.76 -9.29 6.54
N GLU A 70 -16.19 -8.27 5.90
CA GLU A 70 -15.70 -7.07 6.57
C GLU A 70 -16.44 -5.80 6.09
N ASN A 71 -16.25 -4.69 6.80
CA ASN A 71 -16.96 -3.43 6.49
C ASN A 71 -16.67 -2.88 5.09
N HIS A 72 -15.49 -3.16 4.52
CA HIS A 72 -15.12 -2.71 3.18
C HIS A 72 -15.75 -3.56 2.07
N CYS A 73 -16.18 -4.79 2.36
CA CYS A 73 -16.77 -5.72 1.38
C CYS A 73 -18.00 -5.11 0.71
N LYS A 74 -18.79 -4.30 1.42
CA LYS A 74 -19.99 -3.61 0.89
C LYS A 74 -19.71 -2.69 -0.31
N LYS A 75 -18.45 -2.24 -0.48
CA LYS A 75 -18.02 -1.38 -1.59
C LYS A 75 -16.97 -2.07 -2.48
N CYS A 76 -16.68 -3.34 -2.24
CA CYS A 76 -15.68 -4.08 -2.98
C CYS A 76 -16.24 -4.46 -4.36
N ALA A 77 -15.51 -4.11 -5.42
CA ALA A 77 -15.89 -4.48 -6.79
C ALA A 77 -15.88 -6.00 -7.05
N TYR A 78 -15.26 -6.78 -6.15
CA TYR A 78 -15.14 -8.23 -6.26
C TYR A 78 -16.07 -8.99 -5.30
N TYR A 79 -17.02 -8.32 -4.65
CA TYR A 79 -17.91 -8.96 -3.66
C TYR A 79 -18.58 -10.22 -4.21
N GLU A 80 -19.13 -10.14 -5.43
CA GLU A 80 -19.83 -11.28 -6.05
C GLU A 80 -18.92 -12.49 -6.27
N TYR A 81 -17.63 -12.28 -6.60
CA TYR A 81 -16.67 -13.38 -6.77
C TYR A 81 -16.29 -14.07 -5.46
N CYS A 82 -16.49 -13.41 -4.32
CA CYS A 82 -16.17 -13.97 -3.01
C CYS A 82 -17.36 -14.69 -2.36
N PHE A 83 -18.60 -14.29 -2.67
CA PHE A 83 -19.79 -14.70 -1.89
C PHE A 83 -20.93 -15.33 -2.70
N ILE A 84 -20.81 -15.44 -4.03
CA ILE A 84 -21.77 -16.11 -4.92
C ILE A 84 -21.10 -17.37 -5.48
#